data_AF-A0A1Y0RHI5-F1
#
_entry.id   AF-A0A1Y0RHI5-F1
#
_cell.length_a   1.000
_cell.length_b   1.000
_cell.length_c   1.000
_cell.angle_alpha   90.00
_cell.angle_beta   90.00
_cell.angle_gamma   90.00
#
_symmetry.space_group_name_H-M   'P 1'
#
loop_
_entity.id
_entity.type
_entity.pdbx_description
1 polymer ?
#
loop_
_entity_poly.entity_id
_entity_poly.type
_entity_poly.pdbx_seq_one_letter_code
_entity_poly.pdbx_strand_id
1 'polypeptide(L)'
;MSSFPSLSWTDVGLRLLSVLLLIAINAFFVTAEFSMVTVRRSRIHQLVEAGDIQAIAVEVLQRSIDRLLSTTQLGITLSSLALGWIGESTIVILVKSVLRSLPLPQGMSTVIAHSFSIPITFFFIAYLQIVLGELCPKSVAMLYSEQLARFLGPSVRATVRFFNPFIWILNQSTRCLLRLFGIEYTGQSWRPPVTPEELQLIISTERESIGLEAEERELLNNIFEFGDETVQAVMVPRTGIVALPKNATFQTFLREMIATGHCCYPLIGESLDDIRGIVYFKDLAKPLAMGKLNLEKQIQPWMRPARFVPEHTPLNELLPIMQREEPSMVMVADEFGATVGLVTIQDVIAQIIGYPGEPDSTNDLLVKILDSQTFLLQAQINLEDLNEVLHLNLPLKKEYQTLGGFLLYQLQKVPTLGETFCYENLEFTVVSVTGPRLHQIQVRRLEE
;
A
#
# COMPACT_ATOMS: atom_id res chain seq x y z
N MET A 1 8.45 70.73 -4.82
CA MET A 1 8.08 70.95 -6.23
C MET A 1 8.54 69.77 -7.05
N SER A 2 7.63 68.84 -7.35
CA SER A 2 7.75 67.89 -8.46
C SER A 2 6.50 68.11 -9.31
N SER A 3 6.69 68.83 -10.41
CA SER A 3 5.67 69.09 -11.42
C SER A 3 5.26 67.76 -12.04
N PHE A 4 4.16 67.18 -11.58
CA PHE A 4 3.50 66.11 -12.32
C PHE A 4 3.02 66.70 -13.65
N PRO A 5 3.49 66.22 -14.80
CA PRO A 5 3.04 66.72 -16.09
C PRO A 5 1.53 66.48 -16.21
N SER A 6 0.82 67.39 -16.87
CA SER A 6 -0.60 67.23 -17.20
C SER A 6 -0.79 65.94 -17.98
N LEU A 7 -1.22 64.87 -17.30
CA LEU A 7 -1.42 63.56 -17.92
C LEU A 7 -2.54 63.66 -18.95
N SER A 8 -2.21 63.27 -20.18
CA SER A 8 -3.22 63.04 -21.21
C SER A 8 -4.05 61.80 -20.83
N TRP A 9 -5.31 61.73 -21.28
CA TRP A 9 -6.16 60.54 -21.07
C TRP A 9 -5.51 59.25 -21.61
N THR A 10 -4.66 59.38 -22.62
CA THR A 10 -3.84 58.30 -23.17
C THR A 10 -2.79 57.77 -22.19
N ASP A 11 -2.18 58.64 -21.37
CA ASP A 11 -1.18 58.21 -20.38
C ASP A 11 -1.82 57.43 -19.23
N VAL A 12 -3.03 57.79 -18.82
CA VAL A 12 -3.79 57.08 -17.78
C VAL A 12 -4.20 55.69 -18.28
N GLY A 13 -4.68 55.61 -19.53
CA GLY A 13 -5.02 54.34 -20.17
C GLY A 13 -3.84 53.38 -20.29
N LEU A 14 -2.67 53.89 -20.73
CA LEU A 14 -1.44 53.09 -20.86
C LEU A 14 -0.99 52.50 -19.52
N ARG A 15 -1.08 53.30 -18.44
CA ARG A 15 -0.71 52.87 -17.10
C ARG A 15 -1.67 51.82 -16.52
N LEU A 16 -2.98 51.99 -16.71
CA LEU A 16 -3.96 50.98 -16.31
C LEU A 16 -3.77 49.67 -17.07
N LEU A 17 -3.45 49.74 -18.36
CA LEU A 17 -3.11 48.56 -19.15
C LEU A 17 -1.85 47.86 -18.62
N SER A 18 -0.84 48.62 -18.20
CA SER A 18 0.37 48.06 -17.58
C SER A 18 0.06 47.35 -16.26
N VAL A 19 -0.80 47.93 -15.42
CA VAL A 19 -1.27 47.29 -14.16
C VAL A 19 -1.99 45.98 -14.47
N LEU A 20 -2.92 45.99 -15.43
CA LEU A 20 -3.67 44.79 -15.83
C LEU A 20 -2.75 43.71 -16.43
N LEU A 21 -1.78 44.12 -17.26
CA LEU A 21 -0.79 43.21 -17.83
C LEU A 21 0.08 42.56 -16.76
N LEU A 22 0.53 43.33 -15.76
CA LEU A 22 1.32 42.81 -14.64
C LEU A 22 0.52 41.83 -13.77
N ILE A 23 -0.76 42.11 -13.53
CA ILE A 23 -1.67 41.16 -12.86
C ILE A 23 -1.81 39.88 -13.70
N ALA A 24 -1.96 40.00 -15.02
CA ALA A 24 -2.06 38.85 -15.91
C ALA A 24 -0.78 38.01 -15.98
N ILE A 25 0.40 38.65 -15.95
CA ILE A 25 1.70 37.96 -15.87
C ILE A 25 1.80 37.22 -14.53
N ASN A 26 1.41 37.84 -13.42
CA ASN A 26 1.38 37.18 -12.12
C ASN A 26 0.44 35.96 -12.14
N ALA A 27 -0.79 36.15 -12.64
CA ALA A 27 -1.78 35.10 -12.80
C ALA A 27 -1.27 33.94 -13.67
N PHE A 28 -0.51 34.21 -14.74
CA PHE A 28 0.14 33.19 -15.56
C PHE A 28 1.09 32.32 -14.75
N PHE A 29 1.98 32.92 -13.96
CA PHE A 29 2.94 32.17 -13.13
C PHE A 29 2.24 31.36 -12.04
N VAL A 30 1.25 31.94 -11.36
CA VAL A 30 0.44 31.23 -10.36
C VAL A 30 -0.31 30.05 -11.01
N THR A 31 -0.95 30.26 -12.16
CA THR A 31 -1.68 29.20 -12.86
C THR A 31 -0.75 28.07 -13.27
N ALA A 32 0.41 28.40 -13.82
CA ALA A 32 1.43 27.43 -14.22
C ALA A 32 1.92 26.59 -13.04
N GLU A 33 2.25 27.25 -11.92
CA GLU A 33 2.74 26.60 -10.72
C GLU A 33 1.71 25.61 -10.15
N PHE A 34 0.50 26.09 -9.85
CA PHE A 34 -0.50 25.26 -9.20
C PHE A 34 -1.03 24.15 -10.13
N SER A 35 -1.13 24.37 -11.44
CA SER A 35 -1.54 23.31 -12.37
C SER A 35 -0.50 22.19 -12.45
N MET A 36 0.80 22.52 -12.47
CA MET A 36 1.89 21.54 -12.54
C MET A 36 2.10 20.75 -11.24
N VAL A 37 1.88 21.39 -10.08
CA VAL A 37 1.95 20.72 -8.78
C VAL A 37 0.73 19.82 -8.56
N THR A 38 -0.45 20.24 -9.01
CA THR A 38 -1.71 19.50 -8.79
C THR A 38 -1.87 18.32 -9.75
N VAL A 39 -1.36 18.41 -10.98
CA VAL A 39 -1.55 17.35 -11.98
C VAL A 39 -0.78 16.08 -11.61
N ARG A 40 -1.46 14.92 -11.64
CA ARG A 40 -0.87 13.63 -11.26
C ARG A 40 0.21 13.21 -12.25
N ARG A 41 1.39 12.81 -11.74
CA ARG A 41 2.53 12.33 -12.56
C ARG A 41 2.16 11.14 -13.45
N SER A 42 1.39 10.18 -12.92
CA SER A 42 0.93 9.01 -13.68
C SER A 42 0.08 9.39 -14.88
N ARG A 43 -0.80 10.37 -14.73
CA ARG A 43 -1.65 10.87 -15.82
C ARG A 43 -0.84 11.55 -16.93
N ILE A 44 0.17 12.35 -16.56
CA ILE A 44 1.08 12.96 -17.54
C ILE A 44 1.89 11.89 -18.27
N HIS A 45 2.39 10.87 -17.56
CA HIS A 45 3.12 9.76 -18.17
C HIS A 45 2.26 9.00 -19.20
N GLN A 46 1.00 8.70 -18.88
CA GLN A 46 0.05 8.10 -19.82
C GLN A 46 -0.15 8.95 -21.09
N LEU A 47 -0.22 10.27 -20.96
CA LEU A 47 -0.37 11.18 -22.11
C LEU A 47 0.90 11.23 -22.97
N VAL A 48 2.08 11.10 -22.36
CA VAL A 48 3.36 11.00 -23.08
C VAL A 48 3.43 9.70 -23.86
N GLU A 49 3.04 8.57 -23.26
CA GLU A 49 2.94 7.28 -23.96
C GLU A 49 1.94 7.31 -25.13
N ALA A 50 0.85 8.06 -24.97
CA ALA A 50 -0.12 8.32 -26.04
C ALA A 50 0.38 9.29 -27.14
N GLY A 51 1.61 9.81 -27.02
CA GLY A 51 2.24 10.66 -28.03
C GLY A 51 1.95 12.16 -27.91
N ASP A 52 1.45 12.65 -26.77
CA ASP A 52 1.19 14.07 -26.57
C ASP A 52 2.48 14.88 -26.33
N ILE A 53 2.84 15.72 -27.30
CA ILE A 53 4.03 16.58 -27.27
C ILE A 53 3.99 17.59 -26.11
N GLN A 54 2.82 18.13 -25.76
CA GLN A 54 2.68 19.07 -24.65
C GLN A 54 2.92 18.37 -23.31
N ALA A 55 2.46 17.13 -23.16
CA ALA A 55 2.67 16.33 -21.95
C ALA A 55 4.16 16.07 -21.69
N ILE A 56 4.99 15.91 -22.73
CA ILE A 56 6.45 15.77 -22.59
C ILE A 56 7.07 16.99 -21.92
N ALA A 57 6.61 18.21 -22.26
CA ALA A 57 7.11 19.43 -21.63
C ALA A 57 6.74 19.49 -20.14
N VAL A 58 5.51 19.07 -19.80
CA VAL A 58 5.03 18.98 -18.40
C VAL A 58 5.84 17.94 -17.62
N GLU A 59 6.08 16.76 -18.20
CA GLU A 59 6.83 15.68 -17.55
C GLU A 59 8.26 16.13 -17.18
N VAL A 60 8.96 16.78 -18.12
CA VAL A 60 10.30 17.33 -17.89
C VAL A 60 10.30 18.38 -16.77
N LEU A 61 9.27 19.23 -16.73
CA LEU A 61 9.12 20.23 -15.67
C LEU A 61 8.82 19.56 -14.31
N GLN A 62 7.97 18.54 -14.26
CA GLN A 62 7.66 17.80 -13.03
C GLN A 62 8.87 17.02 -12.48
N ARG A 63 9.74 16.50 -13.35
CA ARG A 63 11.03 15.89 -12.93
C ARG A 63 11.97 16.90 -12.26
N SER A 64 11.79 18.19 -12.52
CA SER A 64 12.58 19.27 -11.94
C SER A 64 11.71 20.31 -11.23
N ILE A 65 10.76 19.82 -10.42
CA ILE A 65 9.73 20.64 -9.76
C ILE A 65 10.33 21.79 -8.95
N ASP A 66 11.46 21.57 -8.26
CA ASP A 66 12.10 22.61 -7.43
C ASP A 66 12.55 23.82 -8.28
N ARG A 67 13.06 23.55 -9.48
CA ARG A 67 13.50 24.59 -10.41
C ARG A 67 12.31 25.32 -11.03
N LEU A 68 11.23 24.58 -11.32
CA LEU A 68 9.96 25.18 -11.75
C LEU A 68 9.45 26.14 -10.66
N LEU A 69 9.29 25.66 -9.42
CA LEU A 69 8.81 26.44 -8.28
C LEU A 69 9.67 27.68 -8.04
N SER A 70 11.00 27.52 -8.08
CA SER A 70 11.91 28.67 -7.93
C SER A 70 11.74 29.70 -9.04
N THR A 71 11.50 29.26 -10.28
CA THR A 71 11.30 30.17 -11.43
C THR A 71 9.95 30.88 -11.36
N THR A 72 8.87 30.15 -11.09
CA THR A 72 7.52 30.73 -10.99
C THR A 72 7.45 31.71 -9.83
N GLN A 73 8.03 31.38 -8.67
CA GLN A 73 8.12 32.28 -7.52
C GLN A 73 8.92 33.56 -7.83
N LEU A 74 10.01 33.45 -8.58
CA LEU A 74 10.75 34.62 -9.07
C LEU A 74 9.86 35.47 -9.99
N GLY A 75 9.10 34.85 -10.89
CA GLY A 75 8.15 35.54 -11.76
C GLY A 75 7.04 36.27 -10.98
N ILE A 76 6.44 35.61 -10.00
CA ILE A 76 5.40 36.15 -9.11
C ILE A 76 5.93 37.35 -8.32
N THR A 77 7.12 37.22 -7.73
CA THR A 77 7.75 38.28 -6.94
C THR A 77 8.13 39.49 -7.80
N LEU A 78 8.77 39.30 -8.95
CA LEU A 78 9.10 40.39 -9.87
C LEU A 78 7.84 41.12 -10.37
N SER A 79 6.80 40.36 -10.72
CA SER A 79 5.53 40.93 -11.19
C SER A 79 4.84 41.73 -10.08
N SER A 80 4.85 41.21 -8.85
CA SER A 80 4.25 41.89 -7.68
C SER A 80 5.01 43.16 -7.29
N LEU A 81 6.35 43.14 -7.33
CA LEU A 81 7.18 44.33 -7.08
C LEU A 81 6.98 45.39 -8.16
N ALA A 82 6.98 44.99 -9.44
CA ALA A 82 6.71 45.89 -10.55
C ALA A 82 5.31 46.49 -10.47
N LEU A 83 4.32 45.69 -10.07
CA LEU A 83 2.94 46.14 -9.86
C LEU A 83 2.85 47.13 -8.69
N GLY A 84 3.57 46.91 -7.59
CA GLY A 84 3.66 47.87 -6.49
C GLY A 84 4.22 49.22 -6.96
N TRP A 85 5.34 49.19 -7.68
CA TRP A 85 6.03 50.39 -8.18
C TRP A 85 5.18 51.20 -9.19
N ILE A 86 4.60 50.51 -10.18
CA ILE A 86 3.82 51.15 -11.25
C ILE A 86 2.41 51.49 -10.77
N GLY A 87 1.81 50.60 -9.98
CA GLY A 87 0.46 50.70 -9.47
C GLY A 87 0.26 51.89 -8.55
N GLU A 88 1.19 52.17 -7.64
CA GLU A 88 1.11 53.32 -6.73
C GLU A 88 0.90 54.62 -7.51
N SER A 89 1.79 54.91 -8.47
CA SER A 89 1.73 56.14 -9.24
C SER A 89 0.45 56.25 -10.09
N THR A 90 -0.10 55.12 -10.53
CA THR A 90 -1.26 55.05 -11.43
C THR A 90 -2.57 55.25 -10.68
N ILE A 91 -2.74 54.57 -9.55
CA ILE A 91 -3.98 54.64 -8.79
C ILE A 91 -4.06 55.94 -7.98
N VAL A 92 -2.94 56.52 -7.54
CA VAL A 92 -2.95 57.88 -6.96
C VAL A 92 -3.54 58.91 -7.93
N ILE A 93 -3.26 58.78 -9.23
CA ILE A 93 -3.84 59.66 -10.26
C ILE A 93 -5.35 59.39 -10.41
N LEU A 94 -5.75 58.12 -10.44
CA LEU A 94 -7.14 57.71 -10.56
C LEU A 94 -7.99 58.20 -9.37
N VAL A 95 -7.51 57.98 -8.15
CA VAL A 95 -8.15 58.41 -6.91
C VAL A 95 -8.23 59.93 -6.83
N LYS A 96 -7.17 60.65 -7.22
CA LYS A 96 -7.21 62.13 -7.32
C LYS A 96 -8.22 62.63 -8.35
N SER A 97 -8.39 61.92 -9.48
CA SER A 97 -9.40 62.26 -10.49
C SER A 97 -10.82 62.08 -9.95
N VAL A 98 -11.09 60.96 -9.27
CA VAL A 98 -12.37 60.67 -8.62
C VAL A 98 -12.65 61.63 -7.45
N LEU A 99 -11.64 62.03 -6.67
CA LEU A 99 -11.84 63.00 -5.60
C LEU A 99 -12.14 64.41 -6.12
N ARG A 100 -11.62 64.79 -7.31
CA ARG A 100 -11.92 66.08 -7.94
C ARG A 100 -13.33 66.17 -8.51
N SER A 101 -13.95 65.05 -8.86
CA SER A 101 -15.35 65.03 -9.29
C SER A 101 -16.35 65.10 -8.13
N LEU A 102 -15.89 64.98 -6.88
CA LEU A 102 -16.73 65.24 -5.70
C LEU A 102 -16.71 66.74 -5.32
N PRO A 103 -17.86 67.35 -5.02
CA PRO A 103 -17.96 68.75 -4.59
C PRO A 103 -17.50 68.90 -3.12
N LEU A 104 -16.19 68.90 -2.87
CA LEU A 104 -15.59 69.08 -1.54
C LEU A 104 -14.99 70.48 -1.35
N PRO A 105 -15.04 71.06 -0.13
CA PRO A 105 -14.44 72.36 0.19
C PRO A 105 -12.91 72.38 -0.05
N GLN A 106 -12.42 73.41 -0.73
CA GLN A 106 -11.06 73.49 -1.29
C GLN A 106 -9.93 73.29 -0.25
N GLY A 107 -10.14 73.67 1.02
CA GLY A 107 -9.14 73.53 2.09
C GLY A 107 -9.06 72.16 2.76
N MET A 108 -10.16 71.37 2.76
CA MET A 108 -10.20 70.02 3.35
C MET A 108 -9.85 68.95 2.31
N SER A 109 -10.12 69.23 1.03
CA SER A 109 -9.89 68.30 -0.08
C SER A 109 -8.42 67.92 -0.24
N THR A 110 -7.47 68.83 -0.03
CA THR A 110 -6.04 68.59 -0.31
C THR A 110 -5.35 67.75 0.75
N VAL A 111 -5.67 67.96 2.03
CA VAL A 111 -5.10 67.19 3.16
C VAL A 111 -5.72 65.79 3.23
N ILE A 112 -7.04 65.68 3.05
CA ILE A 112 -7.74 64.39 3.04
C ILE A 112 -7.37 63.60 1.78
N ALA A 113 -7.27 64.25 0.61
CA ALA A 113 -6.85 63.58 -0.62
C ALA A 113 -5.42 63.03 -0.52
N HIS A 114 -4.48 63.72 0.13
CA HIS A 114 -3.11 63.23 0.16
C HIS A 114 -2.86 62.15 1.22
N SER A 115 -3.50 62.25 2.39
CA SER A 115 -3.29 61.29 3.49
C SER A 115 -4.13 60.02 3.37
N PHE A 116 -5.36 60.10 2.84
CA PHE A 116 -6.23 58.92 2.68
C PHE A 116 -6.08 58.24 1.31
N SER A 117 -5.62 58.94 0.27
CA SER A 117 -5.47 58.33 -1.06
C SER A 117 -4.40 57.26 -1.08
N ILE A 118 -3.28 57.40 -0.35
CA ILE A 118 -2.18 56.42 -0.39
C ILE A 118 -2.60 55.08 0.23
N PRO A 119 -3.15 55.03 1.46
CA PRO A 119 -3.62 53.77 2.05
C PRO A 119 -4.74 53.12 1.23
N ILE A 120 -5.74 53.89 0.79
CA ILE A 120 -6.86 53.37 -0.01
C ILE A 120 -6.35 52.78 -1.34
N THR A 121 -5.43 53.47 -1.99
CA THR A 121 -4.76 53.00 -3.21
C THR A 121 -4.03 51.68 -2.95
N PHE A 122 -3.23 51.63 -1.89
CA PHE A 122 -2.46 50.44 -1.53
C PHE A 122 -3.37 49.23 -1.29
N PHE A 123 -4.41 49.38 -0.45
CA PHE A 123 -5.35 48.30 -0.17
C PHE A 123 -6.12 47.85 -1.43
N PHE A 124 -6.51 48.79 -2.30
CA PHE A 124 -7.20 48.45 -3.53
C PHE A 124 -6.31 47.68 -4.52
N ILE A 125 -5.05 48.10 -4.68
CA ILE A 125 -4.06 47.36 -5.51
C ILE A 125 -3.80 45.98 -4.91
N ALA A 126 -3.56 45.91 -3.61
CA ALA A 126 -3.32 44.65 -2.92
C ALA A 126 -4.52 43.70 -3.08
N TYR A 127 -5.75 44.20 -2.93
CA TYR A 127 -6.96 43.41 -3.15
C TYR A 127 -7.04 42.87 -4.59
N LEU A 128 -6.84 43.73 -5.60
CA LEU A 128 -6.85 43.29 -7.00
C LEU A 128 -5.75 42.27 -7.30
N GLN A 129 -4.55 42.49 -6.78
CA GLN A 129 -3.42 41.57 -6.97
C GLN A 129 -3.67 40.22 -6.31
N ILE A 130 -4.16 40.19 -5.07
CA ILE A 130 -4.47 38.94 -4.36
C ILE A 130 -5.61 38.20 -5.07
N VAL A 131 -6.71 38.88 -5.39
CA VAL A 131 -7.90 38.22 -5.95
C VAL A 131 -7.66 37.79 -7.40
N LEU A 132 -7.22 38.70 -8.27
CA LEU A 132 -7.08 38.43 -9.70
C LEU A 132 -5.72 37.82 -10.08
N GLY A 133 -4.67 38.14 -9.34
CA GLY A 133 -3.32 37.66 -9.60
C GLY A 133 -3.00 36.33 -8.92
N GLU A 134 -3.67 36.00 -7.81
CA GLU A 134 -3.32 34.81 -7.02
C GLU A 134 -4.50 33.86 -6.78
N LEU A 135 -5.55 34.29 -6.06
CA LEU A 135 -6.64 33.41 -5.61
C LEU A 135 -7.45 32.83 -6.77
N CYS A 136 -7.94 33.66 -7.69
CA CYS A 136 -8.73 33.20 -8.83
C CYS A 136 -7.91 32.27 -9.75
N PRO A 137 -6.69 32.66 -10.21
CA PRO A 137 -5.83 31.79 -11.01
C PRO A 137 -5.52 30.46 -10.33
N LYS A 138 -5.24 30.48 -9.03
CA LYS A 138 -4.98 29.28 -8.23
C LYS A 138 -6.18 28.34 -8.21
N SER A 139 -7.39 28.85 -7.95
CA SER A 139 -8.60 28.04 -7.97
C SER A 139 -8.85 27.41 -9.34
N VAL A 140 -8.69 28.17 -10.42
CA VAL A 140 -8.84 27.64 -11.79
C VAL A 140 -7.78 26.59 -12.10
N ALA A 141 -6.53 26.80 -11.69
CA ALA A 141 -5.43 25.87 -11.89
C ALA A 141 -5.64 24.53 -11.17
N MET A 142 -6.27 24.54 -9.99
CA MET A 142 -6.60 23.32 -9.26
C MET A 142 -7.75 22.54 -9.92
N LEU A 143 -8.77 23.25 -10.43
CA LEU A 143 -9.92 22.63 -11.10
C LEU A 143 -9.56 22.05 -12.48
N TYR A 144 -8.76 22.76 -13.26
CA TYR A 144 -8.41 22.40 -14.64
C TYR A 144 -6.90 22.11 -14.80
N SER A 145 -6.33 21.41 -13.81
CA SER A 145 -4.88 21.18 -13.71
C SER A 145 -4.26 20.50 -14.93
N GLU A 146 -4.89 19.45 -15.48
CA GLU A 146 -4.37 18.75 -16.67
C GLU A 146 -4.32 19.65 -17.91
N GLN A 147 -5.43 20.34 -18.21
CA GLN A 147 -5.57 21.16 -19.41
C GLN A 147 -4.62 22.37 -19.37
N LEU A 148 -4.56 23.04 -18.22
CA LEU A 148 -3.70 24.21 -18.03
C LEU A 148 -2.22 23.84 -17.97
N ALA A 149 -1.85 22.71 -17.34
CA ALA A 149 -0.47 22.26 -17.33
C ALA A 149 0.02 21.95 -18.76
N ARG A 150 -0.80 21.27 -19.58
CA ARG A 150 -0.46 20.96 -20.98
C ARG A 150 -0.35 22.24 -21.81
N PHE A 151 -1.31 23.13 -21.69
CA PHE A 151 -1.33 24.38 -22.44
C PHE A 151 -0.16 25.31 -22.08
N LEU A 152 0.12 25.49 -20.79
CA LEU A 152 1.17 26.40 -20.30
C LEU A 152 2.56 25.76 -20.28
N GLY A 153 2.64 24.43 -20.28
CA GLY A 153 3.88 23.65 -20.15
C GLY A 153 5.03 24.09 -21.06
N PRO A 154 4.81 24.18 -22.37
CA PRO A 154 5.86 24.62 -23.30
C PRO A 154 6.38 26.04 -23.01
N SER A 155 5.46 26.98 -22.74
CA SER A 155 5.79 28.39 -22.45
C SER A 155 6.59 28.50 -21.16
N VAL A 156 6.15 27.82 -20.10
CA VAL A 156 6.82 27.80 -18.80
C VAL A 156 8.19 27.15 -18.91
N ARG A 157 8.35 26.10 -19.72
CA ARG A 157 9.64 25.46 -19.97
C ARG A 157 10.64 26.42 -20.61
N ALA A 158 10.19 27.25 -21.57
CA ALA A 158 11.02 28.28 -22.15
C ALA A 158 11.44 29.32 -21.09
N THR A 159 10.51 29.76 -20.24
CA THR A 159 10.78 30.70 -19.14
C THR A 159 11.78 30.13 -18.13
N VAL A 160 11.61 28.88 -17.69
CA VAL A 160 12.56 28.18 -16.80
C VAL A 160 13.95 28.10 -17.44
N ARG A 161 14.04 27.83 -18.74
CA ARG A 161 15.33 27.80 -19.45
C ARG A 161 15.99 29.18 -19.48
N PHE A 162 15.22 30.24 -19.68
CA PHE A 162 15.69 31.61 -19.72
C PHE A 162 16.19 32.10 -18.36
N PHE A 163 15.45 31.81 -17.28
CA PHE A 163 15.82 32.21 -15.92
C PHE A 163 16.83 31.27 -15.23
N ASN A 164 17.17 30.13 -15.84
CA ASN A 164 18.11 29.15 -15.30
C ASN A 164 19.44 29.74 -14.75
N PRO A 165 20.14 30.68 -15.42
CA PRO A 165 21.36 31.28 -14.86
C PRO A 165 21.09 32.09 -13.59
N PHE A 166 19.96 32.81 -13.51
CA PHE A 166 19.59 33.56 -12.31
C PHE A 166 19.23 32.63 -11.16
N ILE A 167 18.45 31.58 -11.42
CA ILE A 167 18.11 30.57 -10.41
C ILE A 167 19.36 29.84 -9.89
N TRP A 168 20.36 29.59 -10.75
CA TRP A 168 21.63 29.01 -10.32
C TRP A 168 22.36 29.91 -9.32
N ILE A 169 22.41 31.22 -9.56
CA ILE A 169 23.01 32.19 -8.61
C ILE A 169 22.26 32.17 -7.28
N LEU A 170 20.93 32.20 -7.31
CA LEU A 170 20.10 32.15 -6.10
C LEU A 170 20.34 30.86 -5.31
N ASN A 171 20.34 29.70 -5.98
CA ASN A 171 20.62 28.42 -5.34
C ASN A 171 22.03 28.37 -4.72
N GLN A 172 23.03 28.97 -5.37
CA GLN A 172 24.37 29.05 -4.83
C GLN A 172 24.43 29.96 -3.60
N SER A 173 23.68 31.06 -3.61
CA SER A 173 23.55 31.94 -2.44
C SER A 173 22.89 31.21 -1.25
N THR A 174 21.83 30.43 -1.50
CA THR A 174 21.17 29.60 -0.49
C THR A 174 22.12 28.55 0.08
N ARG A 175 22.88 27.84 -0.77
CA ARG A 175 23.89 26.87 -0.32
C ARG A 175 24.98 27.52 0.53
N CYS A 176 25.41 28.73 0.16
CA CYS A 176 26.39 29.49 0.94
C CYS A 176 25.82 29.82 2.34
N LEU A 177 24.59 30.34 2.40
CA LEU A 177 23.92 30.65 3.66
C LEU A 177 23.71 29.40 4.53
N LEU A 178 23.24 28.29 3.95
CA LEU A 178 23.03 27.04 4.70
C LEU A 178 24.34 26.47 5.25
N ARG A 179 25.45 26.59 4.51
CA ARG A 179 26.79 26.22 5.00
C ARG A 179 27.24 27.08 6.17
N LEU A 180 26.89 28.36 6.22
CA LEU A 180 27.19 29.22 7.37
C LEU A 180 26.47 28.75 8.65
N PHE A 181 25.31 28.10 8.52
CA PHE A 181 24.57 27.49 9.62
C PHE A 181 24.91 26.00 9.84
N GLY A 182 25.91 25.45 9.14
CA GLY A 182 26.32 24.05 9.28
C GLY A 182 25.35 23.01 8.69
N ILE A 183 24.43 23.44 7.81
CA ILE A 183 23.43 22.55 7.19
C ILE A 183 23.93 22.09 5.82
N GLU A 184 24.15 20.79 5.66
CA GLU A 184 24.48 20.18 4.37
C GLU A 184 23.22 19.98 3.52
N TYR A 185 23.07 20.82 2.49
CA TYR A 185 21.98 20.70 1.52
C TYR A 185 22.40 19.83 0.33
N THR A 186 22.01 18.57 0.34
CA THR A 186 22.04 17.69 -0.84
C THR A 186 20.72 17.89 -1.61
N GLY A 187 20.79 18.56 -2.77
CA GLY A 187 19.61 18.85 -3.60
C GLY A 187 18.98 17.65 -4.29
N GLN A 188 19.04 16.45 -3.69
CA GLN A 188 18.35 15.26 -4.14
C GLN A 188 17.07 15.13 -3.32
N SER A 189 15.95 15.29 -4.03
CA SER A 189 14.58 14.92 -3.69
C SER A 189 14.33 14.40 -2.27
N TRP A 190 13.49 15.14 -1.56
CA TRP A 190 12.94 14.93 -0.22
C TRP A 190 12.18 13.61 0.03
N ARG A 191 12.30 12.62 -0.86
CA ARG A 191 11.71 11.31 -0.65
C ARG A 191 12.86 10.31 -0.48
N PRO A 192 13.12 9.83 0.75
CA PRO A 192 13.91 8.63 0.89
C PRO A 192 13.33 7.54 -0.03
N PRO A 193 14.16 6.64 -0.58
CA PRO A 193 13.65 5.48 -1.28
C PRO A 193 12.68 4.75 -0.35
N VAL A 194 11.50 4.41 -0.88
CA VAL A 194 10.46 3.67 -0.14
C VAL A 194 11.09 2.38 0.36
N THR A 195 11.06 2.17 1.68
CA THR A 195 11.60 0.95 2.27
C THR A 195 10.61 -0.22 2.08
N PRO A 196 11.05 -1.49 2.14
CA PRO A 196 10.13 -2.62 2.06
C PRO A 196 8.99 -2.53 3.08
N GLU A 197 9.28 -2.05 4.29
CA GLU A 197 8.31 -1.90 5.38
C GLU A 197 7.30 -0.78 5.07
N GLU A 198 7.75 0.33 4.48
CA GLU A 198 6.85 1.40 4.03
C GLU A 198 5.97 0.94 2.86
N LEU A 199 6.51 0.11 1.96
CA LEU A 199 5.72 -0.50 0.87
C LEU A 199 4.67 -1.48 1.40
N GLN A 200 5.01 -2.31 2.39
CA GLN A 200 4.07 -3.21 3.04
C GLN A 200 2.98 -2.44 3.79
N LEU A 201 3.31 -1.31 4.41
CA LEU A 201 2.34 -0.42 5.05
C LEU A 201 1.35 0.19 4.02
N ILE A 202 1.86 0.64 2.87
CA ILE A 202 1.03 1.18 1.78
C ILE A 202 0.08 0.12 1.23
N ILE A 203 0.55 -1.12 1.07
CA ILE A 203 -0.24 -2.24 0.54
C ILE A 203 -1.31 -2.68 1.55
N SER A 204 -0.93 -2.85 2.82
CA SER A 204 -1.85 -3.26 3.89
C SER A 204 -2.93 -2.22 4.21
N THR A 205 -2.67 -0.94 3.93
CA THR A 205 -3.63 0.14 4.18
C THR A 205 -4.61 0.30 3.01
N GLU A 206 -5.88 -0.08 3.17
CA GLU A 206 -6.93 0.03 2.13
C GLU A 206 -7.09 1.46 1.57
N ARG A 207 -6.92 2.48 2.43
CA ARG A 207 -7.02 3.89 2.01
C ARG A 207 -5.88 4.33 1.09
N GLU A 208 -4.72 3.69 1.19
CA GLU A 208 -3.53 4.02 0.41
C GLU A 208 -3.41 3.13 -0.84
N SER A 209 -4.01 1.93 -0.80
CA SER A 209 -4.08 0.95 -1.89
C SER A 209 -5.42 0.96 -2.63
N ILE A 210 -5.90 2.14 -3.02
CA ILE A 210 -7.15 2.29 -3.77
C ILE A 210 -7.02 1.59 -5.14
N GLY A 211 -7.75 0.49 -5.32
CA GLY A 211 -7.78 -0.28 -6.56
C GLY A 211 -7.21 -1.70 -6.47
N LEU A 212 -6.68 -2.11 -5.32
CA LEU A 212 -6.35 -3.52 -5.04
C LEU A 212 -7.53 -4.22 -4.36
N GLU A 213 -7.94 -5.36 -4.92
CA GLU A 213 -8.92 -6.25 -4.30
C GLU A 213 -8.33 -6.90 -3.04
N ALA A 214 -9.18 -7.45 -2.16
CA ALA A 214 -8.73 -8.05 -0.90
C ALA A 214 -7.78 -9.24 -1.14
N GLU A 215 -8.11 -10.08 -2.12
CA GLU A 215 -7.30 -11.25 -2.52
C GLU A 215 -5.91 -10.84 -3.05
N GLU A 216 -5.84 -9.78 -3.85
CA GLU A 216 -4.57 -9.25 -4.36
C GLU A 216 -3.69 -8.70 -3.25
N ARG A 217 -4.30 -8.05 -2.25
CA ARG A 217 -3.60 -7.50 -1.08
C ARG A 217 -3.03 -8.61 -0.20
N GLU A 218 -3.79 -9.68 0.02
CA GLU A 218 -3.35 -10.87 0.75
C GLU A 218 -2.16 -11.54 0.05
N LEU A 219 -2.26 -11.77 -1.27
CA LEU A 219 -1.18 -12.35 -2.05
C LEU A 219 0.10 -11.51 -1.98
N LEU A 220 -0.01 -10.17 -2.05
CA LEU A 220 1.14 -9.29 -1.92
C LEU A 220 1.77 -9.37 -0.52
N ASN A 221 0.96 -9.41 0.54
CA ASN A 221 1.47 -9.59 1.91
C ASN A 221 2.19 -10.92 2.06
N ASN A 222 1.61 -12.01 1.57
CA ASN A 222 2.20 -13.34 1.59
C ASN A 222 3.56 -13.38 0.85
N ILE A 223 3.72 -12.62 -0.23
CA ILE A 223 5.01 -12.52 -0.94
C ILE A 223 6.09 -11.87 -0.06
N PHE A 224 5.75 -10.85 0.74
CA PHE A 224 6.72 -10.23 1.66
C PHE A 224 7.09 -11.19 2.78
N GLU A 225 6.11 -11.85 3.40
CA GLU A 225 6.34 -12.85 4.45
C GLU A 225 7.15 -14.05 3.94
N PHE A 226 6.86 -14.52 2.73
CA PHE A 226 7.59 -15.60 2.07
C PHE A 226 9.10 -15.34 1.97
N GLY A 227 9.51 -14.07 1.86
CA GLY A 227 10.91 -13.69 1.78
C GLY A 227 11.70 -13.96 3.08
N ASP A 228 11.02 -13.86 4.22
CA ASP A 228 11.60 -14.01 5.56
C ASP A 228 11.31 -15.39 6.18
N GLU A 229 10.41 -16.16 5.58
CA GLU A 229 10.04 -17.49 6.05
C GLU A 229 11.08 -18.58 5.78
N THR A 230 11.06 -19.59 6.64
CA THR A 230 12.00 -20.73 6.58
C THR A 230 11.29 -22.04 6.29
N VAL A 231 12.04 -23.05 5.84
CA VAL A 231 11.52 -24.40 5.59
C VAL A 231 10.79 -24.98 6.81
N GLN A 232 11.29 -24.70 8.02
CA GLN A 232 10.70 -25.17 9.26
C GLN A 232 9.22 -24.74 9.44
N ALA A 233 8.84 -23.56 8.94
CA ALA A 233 7.50 -23.03 9.12
C ALA A 233 6.45 -23.71 8.24
N VAL A 234 6.86 -24.21 7.07
CA VAL A 234 5.96 -24.81 6.06
C VAL A 234 6.14 -26.32 5.89
N MET A 235 7.16 -26.93 6.51
CA MET A 235 7.39 -28.36 6.37
C MET A 235 6.28 -29.20 7.01
N VAL A 236 6.03 -30.37 6.42
CA VAL A 236 5.30 -31.46 7.08
C VAL A 236 6.20 -32.04 8.17
N PRO A 237 5.82 -31.95 9.46
CA PRO A 237 6.64 -32.45 10.55
C PRO A 237 6.85 -33.96 10.47
N ARG A 238 7.93 -34.46 11.07
CA ARG A 238 8.29 -35.90 11.11
C ARG A 238 7.13 -36.82 11.46
N THR A 239 6.28 -36.41 12.40
CA THR A 239 5.12 -37.19 12.86
C THR A 239 4.00 -37.32 11.83
N GLY A 240 3.95 -36.41 10.84
CA GLY A 240 3.01 -36.43 9.72
C GLY A 240 3.55 -37.12 8.46
N ILE A 241 4.80 -37.60 8.47
CA ILE A 241 5.39 -38.24 7.29
C ILE A 241 4.80 -39.64 7.10
N VAL A 242 4.13 -39.84 5.96
CA VAL A 242 3.75 -41.17 5.47
C VAL A 242 4.87 -41.69 4.58
N ALA A 243 5.52 -42.78 5.03
CA ALA A 243 6.65 -43.39 4.33
C ALA A 243 6.39 -44.86 4.00
N LEU A 244 7.07 -45.36 2.97
CA LEU A 244 7.00 -46.76 2.53
C LEU A 244 8.31 -47.50 2.84
N PRO A 245 8.28 -48.78 3.24
CA PRO A 245 9.50 -49.53 3.49
C PRO A 245 10.26 -49.81 2.17
N LYS A 246 11.59 -49.97 2.24
CA LYS A 246 12.46 -50.19 1.05
C LYS A 246 12.04 -51.36 0.16
N ASN A 247 11.39 -52.38 0.75
CA ASN A 247 10.89 -53.56 0.05
C ASN A 247 9.42 -53.45 -0.35
N ALA A 248 8.82 -52.25 -0.28
CA ALA A 248 7.44 -52.01 -0.68
C ALA A 248 7.22 -52.45 -2.13
N THR A 249 6.09 -53.11 -2.35
CA THR A 249 5.64 -53.53 -3.69
C THR A 249 4.77 -52.45 -4.31
N PHE A 250 4.53 -52.56 -5.61
CA PHE A 250 3.62 -51.64 -6.31
C PHE A 250 2.19 -51.71 -5.74
N GLN A 251 1.75 -52.88 -5.28
CA GLN A 251 0.48 -53.03 -4.59
C GLN A 251 0.41 -52.23 -3.29
N THR A 252 1.46 -52.25 -2.47
CA THR A 252 1.52 -51.45 -1.24
C THR A 252 1.49 -49.96 -1.55
N PHE A 253 2.25 -49.53 -2.56
CA PHE A 253 2.25 -48.14 -3.02
C PHE A 253 0.84 -47.67 -3.43
N LEU A 254 0.13 -48.45 -4.26
CA LEU A 254 -1.22 -48.10 -4.68
C LEU A 254 -2.21 -48.07 -3.52
N ARG A 255 -2.05 -48.96 -2.54
CA ARG A 255 -2.90 -48.99 -1.35
C ARG A 255 -2.73 -47.72 -0.51
N GLU A 256 -1.48 -47.32 -0.26
CA GLU A 256 -1.21 -46.07 0.45
C GLU A 256 -1.67 -44.84 -0.34
N MET A 257 -1.47 -44.84 -1.66
CA MET A 257 -1.96 -43.78 -2.55
C MET A 257 -3.47 -43.59 -2.46
N ILE A 258 -4.24 -44.67 -2.39
CA ILE A 258 -5.70 -44.60 -2.21
C ILE A 258 -6.07 -44.13 -0.80
N ALA A 259 -5.30 -44.54 0.22
CA ALA A 259 -5.58 -44.21 1.61
C ALA A 259 -5.28 -42.74 1.94
N THR A 260 -4.19 -42.18 1.42
CA THR A 260 -3.73 -40.83 1.78
C THR A 260 -3.87 -39.80 0.66
N GLY A 261 -4.08 -40.24 -0.58
CA GLY A 261 -4.20 -39.37 -1.75
C GLY A 261 -2.88 -38.77 -2.25
N HIS A 262 -1.72 -39.16 -1.69
CA HIS A 262 -0.44 -38.57 -2.09
C HIS A 262 0.10 -39.20 -3.39
N CYS A 263 0.74 -38.38 -4.23
CA CYS A 263 1.31 -38.83 -5.50
C CYS A 263 2.77 -39.31 -5.38
N CYS A 264 3.41 -39.13 -4.22
CA CYS A 264 4.79 -39.52 -3.98
C CYS A 264 5.03 -39.83 -2.50
N TYR A 265 5.98 -40.74 -2.25
CA TYR A 265 6.30 -41.23 -0.92
C TYR A 265 7.82 -41.42 -0.76
N PRO A 266 8.39 -41.08 0.40
CA PRO A 266 9.75 -41.47 0.75
C PRO A 266 9.83 -42.98 1.02
N LEU A 267 10.90 -43.60 0.53
CA LEU A 267 11.27 -44.97 0.85
C LEU A 267 12.27 -44.98 2.01
N ILE A 268 11.93 -45.71 3.07
CA ILE A 268 12.74 -45.82 4.29
C ILE A 268 13.38 -47.20 4.43
N GLY A 269 14.57 -47.24 5.02
CA GLY A 269 15.23 -48.47 5.43
C GLY A 269 14.74 -48.94 6.80
N GLU A 270 15.52 -48.70 7.85
CA GLU A 270 15.18 -49.14 9.22
C GLU A 270 14.38 -48.10 10.01
N SER A 271 14.57 -46.81 9.72
CA SER A 271 13.87 -45.70 10.36
C SER A 271 13.64 -44.55 9.38
N LEU A 272 12.91 -43.53 9.82
CA LEU A 272 12.74 -42.27 9.08
C LEU A 272 14.05 -41.50 8.90
N ASP A 273 15.12 -41.84 9.63
CA ASP A 273 16.45 -41.25 9.43
C ASP A 273 17.23 -41.94 8.30
N ASP A 274 16.78 -43.12 7.86
CA ASP A 274 17.38 -43.88 6.76
C ASP A 274 16.54 -43.76 5.48
N ILE A 275 16.45 -42.55 4.92
CA ILE A 275 15.75 -42.31 3.64
C ILE A 275 16.60 -42.81 2.48
N ARG A 276 16.07 -43.78 1.72
CA ARG A 276 16.74 -44.37 0.55
C ARG A 276 16.45 -43.65 -0.75
N GLY A 277 15.32 -42.95 -0.83
CA GLY A 277 14.90 -42.21 -2.02
C GLY A 277 13.42 -41.84 -1.95
N ILE A 278 12.91 -41.25 -3.02
CA ILE A 278 11.51 -40.86 -3.17
C ILE A 278 10.95 -41.54 -4.41
N VAL A 279 9.76 -42.12 -4.32
CA VAL A 279 9.06 -42.72 -5.45
C VAL A 279 7.88 -41.85 -5.83
N TYR A 280 7.84 -41.45 -7.10
CA TYR A 280 6.74 -40.69 -7.68
C TYR A 280 5.87 -41.61 -8.53
N PHE A 281 4.55 -41.48 -8.41
CA PHE A 281 3.62 -42.27 -9.23
C PHE A 281 3.85 -42.05 -10.74
N LYS A 282 4.16 -40.82 -11.16
CA LYS A 282 4.47 -40.49 -12.57
C LYS A 282 5.60 -41.34 -13.16
N ASP A 283 6.60 -41.70 -12.35
CA ASP A 283 7.75 -42.49 -12.79
C ASP A 283 7.42 -43.98 -12.93
N LEU A 284 6.37 -44.44 -12.24
CA LEU A 284 5.86 -45.81 -12.32
C LEU A 284 4.93 -46.04 -13.53
N ALA A 285 4.39 -44.97 -14.12
CA ALA A 285 3.49 -45.08 -15.28
C ALA A 285 4.16 -45.73 -16.51
N LYS A 286 5.41 -45.33 -16.81
CA LYS A 286 6.18 -45.89 -17.94
C LYS A 286 6.52 -47.38 -17.78
N PRO A 287 7.09 -47.86 -16.66
CA PRO A 287 7.35 -49.29 -16.49
C PRO A 287 6.07 -50.12 -16.39
N LEU A 288 4.96 -49.56 -15.89
CA LEU A 288 3.65 -50.19 -15.93
C LEU A 288 3.17 -50.42 -17.37
N ALA A 289 3.18 -49.38 -18.20
CA ALA A 289 2.78 -49.46 -19.61
C ALA A 289 3.65 -50.45 -20.43
N MET A 290 4.92 -50.61 -20.05
CA MET A 290 5.86 -51.55 -20.68
C MET A 290 5.77 -52.98 -20.15
N GLY A 291 4.84 -53.28 -19.23
CA GLY A 291 4.71 -54.61 -18.60
C GLY A 291 5.90 -54.99 -17.72
N LYS A 292 6.73 -54.02 -17.32
CA LYS A 292 7.92 -54.23 -16.47
C LYS A 292 7.60 -54.14 -14.98
N LEU A 293 6.43 -53.63 -14.62
CA LEU A 293 5.93 -53.45 -13.27
C LEU A 293 4.64 -54.25 -13.08
N ASN A 294 4.67 -55.19 -12.14
CA ASN A 294 3.51 -55.95 -11.68
C ASN A 294 3.23 -55.60 -10.21
N LEU A 295 2.03 -55.93 -9.71
CA LEU A 295 1.60 -55.61 -8.35
C LEU A 295 2.58 -56.09 -7.26
N GLU A 296 3.19 -57.25 -7.44
CA GLU A 296 4.11 -57.85 -6.46
C GLU A 296 5.55 -57.34 -6.56
N LYS A 297 5.88 -56.57 -7.61
CA LYS A 297 7.25 -56.13 -7.85
C LYS A 297 7.61 -54.95 -6.94
N GLN A 298 8.83 -54.97 -6.42
CA GLN A 298 9.35 -53.92 -5.56
C GLN A 298 9.55 -52.61 -6.32
N ILE A 299 9.14 -51.48 -5.73
CA ILE A 299 9.21 -50.15 -6.38
C ILE A 299 10.58 -49.47 -6.27
N GLN A 300 11.49 -49.99 -5.43
CA GLN A 300 12.85 -49.46 -5.22
C GLN A 300 13.63 -49.15 -6.51
N PRO A 301 13.60 -49.96 -7.59
CA PRO A 301 14.37 -49.69 -8.81
C PRO A 301 13.97 -48.39 -9.54
N TRP A 302 12.82 -47.81 -9.23
CA TRP A 302 12.29 -46.59 -9.84
C TRP A 302 12.32 -45.39 -8.90
N MET A 303 13.01 -45.51 -7.76
CA MET A 303 13.17 -44.39 -6.83
C MET A 303 14.14 -43.34 -7.39
N ARG A 304 13.86 -42.07 -7.12
CA ARG A 304 14.79 -40.95 -7.30
C ARG A 304 15.56 -40.70 -6.00
N PRO A 305 16.80 -40.18 -6.08
CA PRO A 305 17.55 -39.80 -4.89
C PRO A 305 16.78 -38.72 -4.10
N ALA A 306 16.69 -38.90 -2.78
CA ALA A 306 16.13 -37.89 -1.89
C ALA A 306 17.14 -36.74 -1.72
N ARG A 307 16.66 -35.49 -1.76
CA ARG A 307 17.46 -34.32 -1.42
C ARG A 307 17.16 -33.89 0.00
N PHE A 308 18.17 -33.36 0.67
CA PHE A 308 18.06 -32.86 2.02
C PHE A 308 18.38 -31.37 2.05
N VAL A 309 17.61 -30.63 2.84
CA VAL A 309 17.88 -29.23 3.17
C VAL A 309 17.81 -29.03 4.69
N PRO A 310 18.61 -28.11 5.24
CA PRO A 310 18.47 -27.67 6.63
C PRO A 310 17.08 -27.06 6.90
N GLU A 311 16.59 -27.19 8.14
CA GLU A 311 15.31 -26.59 8.54
C GLU A 311 15.29 -25.05 8.49
N HIS A 312 16.45 -24.40 8.65
CA HIS A 312 16.59 -22.94 8.60
C HIS A 312 16.84 -22.37 7.20
N THR A 313 16.76 -23.20 6.14
CA THR A 313 16.88 -22.69 4.78
C THR A 313 15.71 -21.74 4.48
N PRO A 314 15.97 -20.54 3.93
CA PRO A 314 14.89 -19.62 3.58
C PRO A 314 14.13 -20.08 2.33
N LEU A 315 12.83 -19.81 2.27
CA LEU A 315 11.97 -20.31 1.19
C LEU A 315 12.31 -19.70 -0.17
N ASN A 316 12.78 -18.45 -0.19
CA ASN A 316 13.25 -17.75 -1.38
C ASN A 316 14.48 -18.42 -2.05
N GLU A 317 15.28 -19.17 -1.30
CA GLU A 317 16.39 -19.99 -1.80
C GLU A 317 15.92 -21.38 -2.20
N LEU A 318 15.00 -21.99 -1.44
CA LEU A 318 14.48 -23.32 -1.72
C LEU A 318 13.66 -23.38 -3.02
N LEU A 319 12.76 -22.41 -3.25
CA LEU A 319 11.83 -22.42 -4.38
C LEU A 319 12.55 -22.50 -5.75
N PRO A 320 13.59 -21.69 -6.04
CA PRO A 320 14.36 -21.81 -7.28
C PRO A 320 15.05 -23.18 -7.45
N ILE A 321 15.50 -23.80 -6.36
CA ILE A 321 16.12 -25.13 -6.38
C ILE A 321 15.08 -26.18 -6.79
N MET A 322 13.89 -26.13 -6.19
CA MET A 322 12.79 -27.06 -6.52
C MET A 322 12.27 -26.86 -7.96
N GLN A 323 12.26 -25.62 -8.47
CA GLN A 323 11.86 -25.32 -9.84
C GLN A 323 12.87 -25.79 -10.90
N ARG A 324 14.18 -25.66 -10.64
CA ARG A 324 15.24 -26.00 -11.61
C ARG A 324 15.58 -27.48 -11.64
N GLU A 325 15.56 -28.15 -10.49
CA GLU A 325 16.15 -29.47 -10.34
C GLU A 325 15.12 -30.63 -10.29
N GLU A 326 13.83 -30.30 -10.41
CA GLU A 326 12.66 -31.19 -10.39
C GLU A 326 12.41 -32.09 -9.14
N PRO A 327 12.93 -31.85 -7.92
CA PRO A 327 12.35 -32.53 -6.76
C PRO A 327 11.02 -31.85 -6.40
N SER A 328 9.89 -32.52 -6.62
CA SER A 328 8.60 -32.02 -6.09
C SER A 328 8.51 -32.16 -4.57
N MET A 329 9.42 -32.92 -3.95
CA MET A 329 9.54 -33.17 -2.52
C MET A 329 11.02 -33.19 -2.11
N VAL A 330 11.33 -32.54 -0.99
CA VAL A 330 12.66 -32.48 -0.37
C VAL A 330 12.53 -32.87 1.10
N MET A 331 13.49 -33.63 1.62
CA MET A 331 13.54 -34.01 3.03
C MET A 331 14.21 -32.89 3.83
N VAL A 332 13.74 -32.67 5.05
CA VAL A 332 14.29 -31.65 5.95
C VAL A 332 15.07 -32.35 7.05
N ALA A 333 16.31 -31.92 7.26
CA ALA A 333 17.19 -32.45 8.31
C ALA A 333 17.61 -31.38 9.30
N ASP A 334 17.82 -31.79 10.54
CA ASP A 334 18.46 -30.97 11.56
C ASP A 334 20.00 -30.94 11.39
N GLU A 335 20.65 -30.19 12.27
CA GLU A 335 22.11 -30.06 12.36
C GLU A 335 22.83 -31.37 12.72
N PHE A 336 22.13 -32.35 13.28
CA PHE A 336 22.64 -33.67 13.64
C PHE A 336 22.41 -34.71 12.54
N GLY A 337 21.72 -34.33 11.45
CA GLY A 337 21.40 -35.19 10.31
C GLY A 337 20.15 -36.05 10.51
N ALA A 338 19.36 -35.82 11.55
CA ALA A 338 18.08 -36.49 11.76
C ALA A 338 16.99 -35.86 10.87
N THR A 339 16.06 -36.67 10.38
CA THR A 339 14.97 -36.17 9.52
C THR A 339 13.88 -35.51 10.38
N VAL A 340 13.74 -34.20 10.30
CA VAL A 340 12.74 -33.43 11.07
C VAL A 340 11.42 -33.25 10.31
N GLY A 341 11.44 -33.39 8.99
CA GLY A 341 10.26 -33.17 8.16
C GLY A 341 10.49 -33.45 6.68
N LEU A 342 9.50 -33.09 5.88
CA LEU A 342 9.61 -32.96 4.42
C LEU A 342 8.87 -31.72 3.96
N VAL A 343 9.23 -31.20 2.79
CA VAL A 343 8.53 -30.07 2.17
C VAL A 343 8.29 -30.37 0.70
N THR A 344 7.11 -30.04 0.20
CA THR A 344 6.77 -30.17 -1.22
C THR A 344 6.71 -28.80 -1.89
N ILE A 345 6.82 -28.78 -3.22
CA ILE A 345 6.68 -27.53 -3.97
C ILE A 345 5.28 -26.93 -3.81
N GLN A 346 4.27 -27.78 -3.55
CA GLN A 346 2.90 -27.34 -3.29
C GLN A 346 2.82 -26.57 -1.97
N ASP A 347 3.50 -27.04 -0.92
CA ASP A 347 3.54 -26.36 0.38
C ASP A 347 4.22 -24.99 0.26
N VAL A 348 5.34 -24.92 -0.46
CA VAL A 348 6.06 -23.66 -0.70
C VAL A 348 5.23 -22.67 -1.52
N ILE A 349 4.48 -23.14 -2.52
CA ILE A 349 3.60 -22.28 -3.34
C ILE A 349 2.35 -21.86 -2.55
N ALA A 350 1.80 -22.75 -1.72
CA ALA A 350 0.64 -22.45 -0.87
C ALA A 350 0.94 -21.31 0.10
N GLN A 351 2.19 -21.15 0.54
CA GLN A 351 2.59 -20.00 1.36
C GLN A 351 2.44 -18.66 0.63
N ILE A 352 2.55 -18.62 -0.70
CA ILE A 352 2.41 -17.40 -1.51
C ILE A 352 0.96 -17.14 -1.87
N ILE A 353 0.27 -18.17 -2.38
CA ILE A 353 -1.10 -18.06 -2.88
C ILE A 353 -2.11 -18.00 -1.72
N GLY A 354 -1.68 -18.38 -0.52
CA GLY A 354 -2.58 -18.81 0.54
C GLY A 354 -2.98 -20.27 0.32
N TYR A 355 -3.33 -20.98 1.40
CA TYR A 355 -4.03 -22.24 1.22
C TYR A 355 -5.29 -21.92 0.41
N PRO A 356 -5.54 -22.57 -0.74
CA PRO A 356 -6.88 -22.56 -1.28
C PRO A 356 -7.73 -23.15 -0.16
N GLY A 357 -8.49 -22.29 0.53
CA GLY A 357 -9.53 -22.72 1.42
C GLY A 357 -10.28 -23.82 0.68
N GLU A 358 -10.47 -24.95 1.34
CA GLU A 358 -11.28 -26.03 0.78
C GLU A 358 -12.49 -25.40 0.09
N PRO A 359 -12.74 -25.71 -1.19
CA PRO A 359 -13.84 -25.10 -1.90
C PRO A 359 -15.13 -25.45 -1.15
N ASP A 360 -15.73 -24.43 -0.55
CA ASP A 360 -17.10 -24.43 -0.07
C ASP A 360 -17.44 -25.47 1.02
N SER A 361 -16.62 -25.52 2.08
CA SER A 361 -17.10 -26.06 3.35
C SER A 361 -17.76 -24.91 4.14
N THR A 362 -19.09 -24.88 4.15
CA THR A 362 -19.90 -24.02 5.03
C THR A 362 -19.76 -24.42 6.52
N ASN A 363 -18.60 -24.95 6.92
CA ASN A 363 -18.26 -25.55 8.21
C ASN A 363 -17.21 -24.76 9.00
N ASP A 364 -16.56 -23.75 8.40
CA ASP A 364 -15.55 -22.90 9.05
C ASP A 364 -16.06 -21.54 9.52
N LEU A 365 -17.38 -21.36 9.61
CA LEU A 365 -17.90 -20.30 10.46
C LEU A 365 -17.65 -20.72 11.91
N LEU A 366 -16.76 -20.01 12.60
CA LEU A 366 -16.53 -20.13 14.05
C LEU A 366 -17.84 -20.07 14.84
N VAL A 367 -18.84 -19.37 14.28
CA VAL A 367 -20.20 -19.22 14.80
C VAL A 367 -21.22 -19.46 13.68
N LYS A 368 -22.00 -20.54 13.77
CA LYS A 368 -23.15 -20.82 12.90
C LYS A 368 -24.46 -20.63 13.66
N ILE A 369 -25.26 -19.67 13.24
CA ILE A 369 -26.57 -19.38 13.85
C ILE A 369 -27.57 -20.42 13.34
N LEU A 370 -28.09 -21.27 14.23
CA LEU A 370 -29.12 -22.25 13.89
C LEU A 370 -30.53 -21.65 14.05
N ASP A 371 -30.72 -20.83 15.08
CA ASP A 371 -31.95 -20.10 15.38
C ASP A 371 -31.62 -18.83 16.18
N SER A 372 -32.60 -17.94 16.39
CA SER A 372 -32.52 -16.73 17.20
C SER A 372 -31.92 -16.92 18.61
N GLN A 373 -31.98 -18.14 19.16
CA GLN A 373 -31.49 -18.49 20.50
C GLN A 373 -30.48 -19.64 20.51
N THR A 374 -30.16 -20.22 19.34
CA THR A 374 -29.33 -21.42 19.25
C THR A 374 -28.17 -21.20 18.29
N PHE A 375 -26.96 -21.37 18.79
CA PHE A 375 -25.71 -21.16 18.07
C PHE A 375 -24.90 -22.45 18.07
N LEU A 376 -24.27 -22.79 16.94
CA LEU A 376 -23.30 -23.87 16.83
C LEU A 376 -21.92 -23.24 16.69
N LEU A 377 -21.02 -23.56 17.63
CA LEU A 377 -19.72 -22.92 17.78
C LEU A 377 -18.60 -23.94 17.67
N GLN A 378 -17.47 -23.52 17.09
CA GLN A 378 -16.22 -24.28 17.18
C GLN A 378 -15.66 -24.15 18.60
N ALA A 379 -15.25 -25.26 19.20
CA ALA A 379 -14.74 -25.27 20.57
C ALA A 379 -13.41 -24.52 20.75
N GLN A 380 -12.70 -24.27 19.65
CA GLN A 380 -11.44 -23.53 19.62
C GLN A 380 -11.62 -22.00 19.62
N ILE A 381 -12.86 -21.51 19.48
CA ILE A 381 -13.11 -20.06 19.49
C ILE A 381 -12.60 -19.44 20.79
N ASN A 382 -11.92 -18.29 20.67
CA ASN A 382 -11.49 -17.51 21.82
C ASN A 382 -12.73 -17.04 22.60
N LEU A 383 -12.68 -17.19 23.93
CA LEU A 383 -13.79 -16.82 24.79
C LEU A 383 -14.04 -15.31 24.80
N GLU A 384 -12.99 -14.50 24.62
CA GLU A 384 -13.08 -13.04 24.52
C GLU A 384 -13.90 -12.63 23.29
N ASP A 385 -13.49 -13.11 22.11
CA ASP A 385 -14.19 -12.87 20.84
C ASP A 385 -15.64 -13.37 20.89
N LEU A 386 -15.87 -14.54 21.52
CA LEU A 386 -17.21 -15.09 21.68
C LEU A 386 -18.11 -14.20 22.53
N ASN A 387 -17.59 -13.66 23.64
CA ASN A 387 -18.33 -12.74 24.51
C ASN A 387 -18.68 -11.44 23.77
N GLU A 388 -17.80 -10.92 22.93
CA GLU A 388 -18.09 -9.72 22.12
C GLU A 388 -19.16 -10.00 21.05
N VAL A 389 -19.00 -11.08 20.28
CA VAL A 389 -19.88 -11.42 19.14
C VAL A 389 -21.28 -11.80 19.58
N LEU A 390 -21.39 -12.58 20.66
CA LEU A 390 -22.69 -13.06 21.17
C LEU A 390 -23.15 -12.27 22.40
N HIS A 391 -22.51 -11.16 22.78
CA HIS A 391 -22.85 -10.39 23.98
C HIS A 391 -23.07 -11.28 25.22
N LEU A 392 -22.17 -12.25 25.43
CA LEU A 392 -22.18 -13.15 26.57
C LEU A 392 -21.23 -12.63 27.66
N ASN A 393 -21.48 -13.02 28.91
CA ASN A 393 -20.65 -12.65 30.06
C ASN A 393 -19.92 -13.87 30.64
N LEU A 394 -19.31 -14.69 29.80
CA LEU A 394 -18.54 -15.84 30.30
C LEU A 394 -17.26 -15.36 31.00
N PRO A 395 -16.90 -15.95 32.16
CA PRO A 395 -15.73 -15.50 32.93
C PRO A 395 -14.45 -15.73 32.14
N LEU A 396 -13.56 -14.73 32.12
CA LEU A 396 -12.23 -14.84 31.54
C LEU A 396 -11.23 -15.14 32.66
N LYS A 397 -10.57 -16.30 32.62
CA LYS A 397 -9.55 -16.71 33.60
C LYS A 397 -8.27 -17.12 32.90
N LYS A 398 -7.15 -17.19 33.62
CA LYS A 398 -5.83 -17.52 33.02
C LYS A 398 -5.72 -18.99 32.60
N GLU A 399 -6.55 -19.86 33.19
CA GLU A 399 -6.51 -21.30 33.00
C GLU A 399 -7.15 -21.78 31.70
N TYR A 400 -7.92 -20.93 31.01
CA TYR A 400 -8.51 -21.25 29.71
C TYR A 400 -8.66 -19.99 28.85
N GLN A 401 -8.50 -20.14 27.54
CA GLN A 401 -8.67 -19.06 26.57
C GLN A 401 -9.79 -19.36 25.55
N THR A 402 -10.21 -20.62 25.44
CA THR A 402 -11.18 -21.06 24.44
C THR A 402 -12.47 -21.58 25.08
N LEU A 403 -13.56 -21.61 24.31
CA LEU A 403 -14.85 -22.17 24.74
C LEU A 403 -14.73 -23.64 25.21
N GLY A 404 -13.99 -24.45 24.47
CA GLY A 404 -13.73 -25.84 24.85
C GLY A 404 -12.91 -25.96 26.13
N GLY A 405 -11.94 -25.06 26.33
CA GLY A 405 -11.17 -24.96 27.58
C GLY A 405 -12.06 -24.60 28.77
N PHE A 406 -12.98 -23.65 28.59
CA PHE A 406 -13.96 -23.26 29.60
C PHE A 406 -14.86 -24.44 30.03
N LEU A 407 -15.41 -25.20 29.06
CA LEU A 407 -16.25 -26.36 29.38
C LEU A 407 -15.49 -27.47 30.10
N LEU A 408 -14.27 -27.80 29.64
CA LEU A 408 -13.43 -28.79 30.31
C LEU A 408 -13.07 -28.36 31.73
N TYR A 409 -12.79 -27.08 31.94
CA TYR A 409 -12.50 -26.51 33.25
C TYR A 409 -13.72 -26.60 34.19
N GLN A 410 -14.93 -26.32 33.70
CA GLN A 410 -16.13 -26.41 34.54
C GLN A 410 -16.55 -27.85 34.83
N LEU A 411 -16.45 -28.73 33.86
CA LEU A 411 -16.88 -30.12 33.99
C LEU A 411 -15.85 -30.98 34.74
N GLN A 412 -14.59 -30.54 34.83
CA GLN A 412 -13.46 -31.29 35.43
C GLN A 412 -13.31 -32.72 34.86
N LYS A 413 -13.84 -32.96 33.67
CA LYS A 413 -13.79 -34.22 32.91
C LYS A 413 -13.91 -33.91 31.42
N VAL A 414 -13.52 -34.87 30.58
CA VAL A 414 -13.81 -34.82 29.13
C VAL A 414 -15.26 -35.26 28.92
N PRO A 415 -16.16 -34.38 28.44
CA PRO A 415 -17.56 -34.73 28.26
C PRO A 415 -17.75 -35.70 27.09
N THR A 416 -18.82 -36.46 27.17
CA THR A 416 -19.25 -37.38 26.12
C THR A 416 -20.13 -36.66 25.09
N LEU A 417 -20.24 -37.22 23.88
CA LEU A 417 -21.07 -36.65 22.82
C LEU A 417 -22.54 -36.61 23.27
N GLY A 418 -23.19 -35.45 23.12
CA GLY A 418 -24.57 -35.21 23.54
C GLY A 418 -24.72 -34.78 25.00
N GLU A 419 -23.62 -34.65 25.75
CA GLU A 419 -23.65 -34.18 27.13
C GLU A 419 -23.97 -32.67 27.18
N THR A 420 -24.93 -32.31 28.04
CA THR A 420 -25.43 -30.95 28.22
C THR A 420 -24.95 -30.36 29.54
N PHE A 421 -24.55 -29.09 29.52
CA PHE A 421 -24.09 -28.35 30.68
C PHE A 421 -24.76 -26.98 30.73
N CYS A 422 -25.37 -26.62 31.85
CA CYS A 422 -25.99 -25.32 32.04
C CYS A 422 -25.08 -24.41 32.87
N TYR A 423 -24.85 -23.20 32.36
CA TYR A 423 -24.14 -22.14 33.07
C TYR A 423 -24.91 -20.84 32.92
N GLU A 424 -25.41 -20.30 34.03
CA GLU A 424 -26.32 -19.16 34.05
C GLU A 424 -27.52 -19.38 33.10
N ASN A 425 -27.76 -18.46 32.16
CA ASN A 425 -28.86 -18.52 31.20
C ASN A 425 -28.46 -19.20 29.88
N LEU A 426 -27.41 -20.03 29.90
CA LEU A 426 -26.87 -20.70 28.72
C LEU A 426 -26.78 -22.21 28.95
N GLU A 427 -27.22 -22.96 27.95
CA GLU A 427 -27.07 -24.41 27.88
C GLU A 427 -26.09 -24.76 26.77
N PHE A 428 -25.03 -25.48 27.13
CA PHE A 428 -23.96 -25.94 26.25
C PHE A 428 -24.13 -27.43 26.00
N THR A 429 -24.27 -27.84 24.74
CA THR A 429 -24.40 -29.25 24.34
C THR A 429 -23.20 -29.63 23.48
N VAL A 430 -22.51 -30.73 23.84
CA VAL A 430 -21.36 -31.23 23.05
C VAL A 430 -21.88 -31.95 21.82
N VAL A 431 -21.63 -31.40 20.63
CA VAL A 431 -22.13 -31.94 19.36
C VAL A 431 -21.12 -32.90 18.73
N SER A 432 -19.83 -32.56 18.79
CA SER A 432 -18.77 -33.41 18.24
C SER A 432 -17.47 -33.31 19.04
N VAL A 433 -16.75 -34.44 19.08
CA VAL A 433 -15.48 -34.61 19.78
C VAL A 433 -14.51 -35.30 18.82
N THR A 434 -13.29 -34.79 18.70
CA THR A 434 -12.21 -35.38 17.88
C THR A 434 -11.09 -35.85 18.81
N GLY A 435 -11.07 -37.15 19.12
CA GLY A 435 -10.18 -37.71 20.12
C GLY A 435 -10.48 -37.18 21.53
N PRO A 436 -9.50 -36.62 22.28
CA PRO A 436 -9.75 -36.00 23.59
C PRO A 436 -10.17 -34.51 23.50
N ARG A 437 -10.30 -33.94 22.30
CA ARG A 437 -10.60 -32.52 22.09
C ARG A 437 -12.06 -32.31 21.69
N LEU A 438 -12.72 -31.33 22.30
CA LEU A 438 -14.03 -30.85 21.85
C LEU A 438 -13.87 -30.18 20.48
N HIS A 439 -14.80 -30.45 19.57
CA HIS A 439 -14.76 -29.89 18.22
C HIS A 439 -15.91 -28.91 18.01
N GLN A 440 -17.17 -29.34 18.17
CA GLN A 440 -18.32 -28.43 18.08
C GLN A 440 -19.20 -28.46 19.33
N ILE A 441 -19.64 -27.28 19.74
CA ILE A 441 -20.49 -27.04 20.90
C ILE A 441 -21.70 -26.25 20.45
N GLN A 442 -22.89 -26.75 20.75
CA GLN A 442 -24.13 -26.01 20.57
C GLN A 442 -24.43 -25.21 21.85
N VAL A 443 -24.69 -23.92 21.70
CA VAL A 443 -25.07 -23.02 22.80
C VAL A 443 -26.50 -22.56 22.57
N ARG A 444 -27.36 -22.83 23.56
CA ARG A 444 -28.74 -22.38 23.58
C ARG A 444 -28.93 -21.38 24.70
N ARG A 445 -29.49 -20.21 24.39
CA ARG A 445 -29.94 -19.24 25.39
C ARG A 445 -31.25 -19.76 25.98
N LEU A 446 -31.29 -19.91 27.30
CA LEU A 446 -32.52 -20.20 28.03
C LEU A 446 -33.17 -18.84 28.33
N GLU A 447 -34.38 -18.60 27.81
CA GLU A 447 -35.18 -17.43 28.22
C GLU A 447 -35.48 -17.51 29.73
N GLU A 448 -35.52 -16.35 30.40
CA GLU A 448 -36.11 -16.23 31.74
C GLU A 448 -37.64 -16.40 31.70
#